data_AF-H7C0V8-F1
#
_entry.id   AF-H7C0V8-F1
#
_cell.length_a   1.000
_cell.length_b   1.000
_cell.length_c   1.000
_cell.angle_alpha   90.00
_cell.angle_beta   90.00
_cell.angle_gamma   90.00
#
_symmetry.space_group_name_H-M   'P 1'
#
loop_
_entity.id
_entity.type
_entity.pdbx_description
1 polymer ?
#
loop_
_entity_poly.entity_id
_entity_poly.type
_entity_poly.pdbx_seq_one_letter_code
_entity_poly.pdbx_strand_id
1 'polypeptide(L)'
;EPVQPHWFYCKEVEYKQLWMPFSVFDSLNLEEIYNSVQPDPESVVLGTDGGRYDVYLYDRIRKAAYWEEEPAEVRRCTWFYKGDTDSRFIPYTEEFSEKLEVIVQFQPSSVPDEWGTTQDGQTRPRVVKRGIDDNLDEIPDGEMPQVDHLVFVVHGIGPVCDLRFRSIIECVDDFRVVSLKLLRTHFKKSLDDG
;
A
#
# COMPACT_ATOMS: atom_id res chain seq x y z
N GLU A 1 -9.61 20.16 4.55
CA GLU A 1 -10.22 18.98 3.92
C GLU A 1 -9.79 17.74 4.70
N PRO A 2 -10.68 16.76 4.93
CA PRO A 2 -10.28 15.50 5.57
C PRO A 2 -9.24 14.80 4.69
N VAL A 3 -8.21 14.24 5.32
CA VAL A 3 -7.19 13.48 4.57
C VAL A 3 -7.75 12.11 4.26
N GLN A 4 -7.73 11.77 2.96
CA GLN A 4 -8.16 10.45 2.53
C GLN A 4 -7.12 9.41 2.97
N PRO A 5 -7.55 8.35 3.67
CA PRO A 5 -6.67 7.23 3.99
C PRO A 5 -6.29 6.47 2.73
N HIS A 6 -5.17 5.78 2.80
CA HIS A 6 -4.78 4.80 1.79
C HIS A 6 -4.31 3.51 2.45
N TRP A 7 -4.56 2.40 1.79
CA TRP A 7 -4.21 1.08 2.28
C TRP A 7 -2.81 0.67 1.81
N PHE A 8 -2.07 0.00 2.69
CA PHE A 8 -0.75 -0.56 2.40
C PHE A 8 -0.68 -2.01 2.86
N TYR A 9 0.24 -2.78 2.29
CA TYR A 9 0.61 -4.10 2.77
C TYR A 9 2.11 -4.20 3.01
N CYS A 10 2.50 -5.02 3.98
CA CYS A 10 3.91 -5.25 4.30
C CYS A 10 4.43 -6.45 3.51
N LYS A 11 5.44 -6.22 2.66
CA LYS A 11 6.12 -7.26 1.89
C LYS A 11 7.54 -7.42 2.39
N GLU A 12 7.96 -8.66 2.64
CA GLU A 12 9.36 -8.95 2.89
C GLU A 12 10.12 -9.08 1.57
N VAL A 13 11.19 -8.29 1.43
CA VAL A 13 12.11 -8.35 0.29
C VAL A 13 13.53 -8.33 0.83
N GLU A 14 14.32 -9.37 0.54
CA GLU A 14 15.71 -9.50 1.03
C GLU A 14 15.82 -9.32 2.55
N TYR A 15 14.92 -9.95 3.33
CA TYR A 15 14.84 -9.86 4.80
C TYR A 15 14.52 -8.46 5.34
N LYS A 16 14.05 -7.55 4.48
CA LYS A 16 13.57 -6.22 4.88
C LYS A 16 12.07 -6.12 4.66
N GLN A 17 11.39 -5.63 5.69
CA GLN A 17 9.96 -5.35 5.65
C GLN A 17 9.74 -4.02 4.90
N LEU A 18 8.99 -4.08 3.81
CA LEU A 18 8.69 -2.94 2.95
C LEU A 18 7.19 -2.72 2.89
N TRP A 19 6.76 -1.49 3.16
CA TRP A 19 5.36 -1.10 3.01
C TRP A 19 5.09 -0.70 1.56
N MET A 20 4.26 -1.50 0.91
CA MET A 20 3.85 -1.31 -0.48
C MET A 20 2.42 -0.73 -0.50
N PRO A 21 2.16 0.33 -1.28
CA PRO A 21 0.81 0.85 -1.42
C PRO A 21 -0.04 -0.17 -2.18
N PHE A 22 -1.28 -0.39 -1.73
CA PHE A 22 -2.28 -0.96 -2.63
C PHE A 22 -2.50 -0.03 -3.81
N SER A 23 -3.03 -0.57 -4.90
CA SER A 23 -3.44 0.27 -6.01
C SER A 23 -4.52 1.28 -5.60
N VAL A 24 -4.70 2.36 -6.37
CA VAL A 24 -5.79 3.32 -6.15
C VAL A 24 -7.14 2.59 -6.16
N PHE A 25 -7.35 1.71 -7.15
CA PHE A 25 -8.56 0.89 -7.24
C PHE A 25 -8.78 0.02 -6.00
N ASP A 26 -7.78 -0.78 -5.61
CA ASP A 26 -7.90 -1.69 -4.47
C ASP A 26 -8.10 -0.92 -3.16
N SER A 27 -7.35 0.17 -2.96
CA SER A 27 -7.43 1.01 -1.76
C SER A 27 -8.80 1.68 -1.61
N LEU A 28 -9.37 2.18 -2.70
CA LEU A 28 -10.73 2.74 -2.69
C LEU A 28 -11.79 1.68 -2.37
N ASN A 29 -11.68 0.49 -2.98
CA ASN A 29 -12.61 -0.61 -2.72
C ASN A 29 -12.52 -1.09 -1.25
N LEU A 30 -11.30 -1.26 -0.73
CA LEU A 30 -11.06 -1.58 0.69
C LEU A 30 -11.68 -0.52 1.61
N GLU A 31 -11.50 0.76 1.29
CA GLU A 31 -12.01 1.87 2.09
C GLU A 31 -13.55 1.99 2.04
N GLU A 32 -14.17 1.78 0.89
CA GLU A 32 -15.63 1.80 0.73
C GLU A 32 -16.28 0.72 1.59
N ILE A 33 -15.78 -0.52 1.49
CA ILE A 33 -16.29 -1.64 2.26
C ILE A 33 -16.00 -1.46 3.76
N TYR A 34 -14.81 -0.98 4.13
CA TYR A 34 -14.46 -0.71 5.52
C TYR A 34 -15.40 0.30 6.21
N ASN A 35 -15.82 1.35 5.49
CA ASN A 35 -16.74 2.36 6.02
C ASN A 35 -18.22 1.94 5.97
N SER A 36 -18.54 0.83 5.29
CA SER A 36 -19.91 0.33 5.19
C SER A 36 -20.27 -0.54 6.41
N VAL A 37 -21.57 -0.62 6.72
CA VAL A 37 -22.07 -1.47 7.82
C VAL A 37 -22.09 -2.92 7.36
N GLN A 38 -21.13 -3.71 7.85
CA GLN A 38 -21.01 -5.12 7.52
C GLN A 38 -21.81 -5.99 8.52
N PRO A 39 -22.66 -6.92 8.05
CA PRO A 39 -23.44 -7.80 8.93
C PRO A 39 -22.57 -8.73 9.79
N ASP A 40 -21.46 -9.20 9.22
CA ASP A 40 -20.49 -10.07 9.87
C ASP A 40 -19.06 -9.62 9.50
N PRO A 41 -18.42 -8.80 10.35
CA PRO A 41 -17.08 -8.29 10.11
C PRO A 41 -16.03 -9.40 9.88
N GLU A 42 -16.11 -10.53 10.58
CA GLU A 42 -15.10 -11.60 10.44
C GLU A 42 -15.13 -12.30 9.07
N SER A 43 -16.22 -12.12 8.32
CA SER A 43 -16.42 -12.74 7.00
C SER A 43 -15.96 -11.89 5.81
N VAL A 44 -15.52 -10.64 6.04
CA VAL A 44 -15.28 -9.70 4.94
C VAL A 44 -13.91 -9.93 4.31
N VAL A 45 -13.94 -10.58 3.14
CA VAL A 45 -12.78 -10.89 2.32
C VAL A 45 -12.91 -10.20 0.96
N LEU A 46 -11.85 -9.50 0.54
CA LEU A 46 -11.83 -8.73 -0.70
C LEU A 46 -10.63 -9.15 -1.57
N GLY A 47 -10.89 -9.42 -2.84
CA GLY A 47 -9.84 -9.68 -3.81
C GLY A 47 -9.09 -8.40 -4.20
N THR A 48 -7.76 -8.45 -4.19
CA THR A 48 -6.87 -7.38 -4.66
C THR A 48 -5.95 -7.90 -5.75
N ASP A 49 -5.24 -6.98 -6.43
CA ASP A 49 -4.26 -7.34 -7.47
C ASP A 49 -4.90 -8.19 -8.60
N GLY A 50 -6.10 -7.80 -9.04
CA GLY A 50 -6.87 -8.57 -10.03
C GLY A 50 -7.34 -9.94 -9.52
N GLY A 51 -7.55 -10.07 -8.21
CA GLY A 51 -8.04 -11.31 -7.55
C GLY A 51 -6.96 -12.34 -7.27
N ARG A 52 -5.68 -11.95 -7.31
CA ARG A 52 -4.55 -12.83 -6.98
C ARG A 52 -4.29 -12.95 -5.48
N TYR A 53 -4.76 -11.97 -4.72
CA TYR A 53 -4.63 -11.92 -3.28
C TYR A 53 -5.99 -11.63 -2.65
N ASP A 54 -6.21 -12.21 -1.48
CA ASP A 54 -7.38 -11.96 -0.65
C ASP A 54 -6.96 -11.16 0.58
N VAL A 55 -7.67 -10.06 0.83
CA VAL A 55 -7.54 -9.24 2.04
C VAL A 55 -8.68 -9.59 2.99
N TYR A 56 -8.31 -10.15 4.14
CA TYR A 56 -9.18 -10.37 5.29
C TYR A 56 -9.26 -9.03 6.04
N LEU A 57 -10.30 -8.26 5.75
CA LEU A 57 -10.32 -6.82 5.99
C LEU A 57 -10.11 -6.49 7.47
N TYR A 58 -10.86 -7.13 8.37
CA TYR A 58 -10.82 -6.83 9.81
C TYR A 58 -9.65 -7.51 10.53
N ASP A 59 -9.17 -8.64 10.01
CA ASP A 59 -7.94 -9.29 10.51
C ASP A 59 -6.67 -8.53 10.11
N ARG A 60 -6.78 -7.59 9.16
CA ARG A 60 -5.65 -6.82 8.61
C ARG A 60 -4.57 -7.72 8.02
N ILE A 61 -5.00 -8.74 7.29
CA ILE A 61 -4.12 -9.74 6.68
C ILE A 61 -4.43 -9.92 5.18
N ARG A 62 -3.39 -9.99 4.35
CA ARG A 62 -3.43 -10.33 2.93
C ARG A 62 -2.82 -11.71 2.71
N LYS A 63 -3.49 -12.57 1.93
CA LYS A 63 -3.02 -13.92 1.57
C LYS A 63 -3.04 -14.11 0.07
N ALA A 64 -2.09 -14.85 -0.46
CA ALA A 64 -2.12 -15.28 -1.86
C ALA A 64 -3.28 -16.26 -2.07
N ALA A 65 -4.04 -16.08 -3.15
CA ALA A 65 -5.20 -16.91 -3.46
C ALA A 65 -4.81 -18.23 -4.17
N TYR A 66 -3.72 -18.20 -4.94
CA TYR A 66 -3.35 -19.31 -5.84
C TYR A 66 -1.99 -19.94 -5.57
N TRP A 67 -1.24 -19.44 -4.59
CA TRP A 67 0.06 -20.00 -4.19
C TRP A 67 0.28 -19.87 -2.69
N GLU A 68 1.27 -20.61 -2.18
CA GLU A 68 1.69 -20.52 -0.78
C GLU A 68 2.66 -19.37 -0.62
N GLU A 69 2.30 -18.43 0.26
CA GLU A 69 3.10 -17.28 0.66
C GLU A 69 2.77 -16.98 2.13
N GLU A 70 3.74 -16.46 2.87
CA GLU A 70 3.48 -15.98 4.23
C GLU A 70 2.46 -14.82 4.19
N PRO A 71 1.43 -14.85 5.06
CA PRO A 71 0.45 -13.77 5.10
C PRO A 71 1.08 -12.42 5.40
N ALA A 72 0.69 -11.39 4.64
CA ALA A 72 1.20 -10.04 4.78
C ALA A 72 0.28 -9.18 5.66
N GLU A 73 0.87 -8.36 6.54
CA GLU A 73 0.13 -7.34 7.29
C GLU A 73 -0.46 -6.31 6.33
N VAL A 74 -1.71 -5.92 6.56
CA VAL A 74 -2.41 -4.85 5.84
C VAL A 74 -2.67 -3.70 6.81
N ARG A 75 -2.57 -2.46 6.34
CA ARG A 75 -2.71 -1.29 7.19
C ARG A 75 -3.40 -0.14 6.47
N ARG A 76 -4.40 0.45 7.14
CA ARG A 76 -5.04 1.70 6.70
C ARG A 76 -4.28 2.90 7.25
N CYS A 77 -3.92 3.86 6.42
CA CYS A 77 -2.93 4.87 6.82
C CYS A 77 -3.29 6.29 6.37
N THR A 78 -3.22 7.26 7.28
CA THR A 78 -3.31 8.71 6.99
C THR A 78 -2.06 9.48 7.40
N TRP A 79 -1.12 8.85 8.10
CA TRP A 79 0.12 9.46 8.58
C TRP A 79 1.32 8.60 8.22
N PHE A 80 2.41 9.27 7.89
CA PHE A 80 3.65 8.66 7.44
C PHE A 80 4.85 9.29 8.13
N TYR A 81 5.93 8.52 8.26
CA TYR A 81 7.23 9.06 8.63
C TYR A 81 8.31 8.65 7.63
N LYS A 82 9.37 9.45 7.59
CA LYS A 82 10.59 9.12 6.85
C LYS A 82 11.79 9.29 7.78
N GLY A 83 12.49 8.19 8.05
CA GLY A 83 13.77 8.24 8.74
C GLY A 83 14.90 8.73 7.83
N ASP A 84 16.03 9.10 8.43
CA ASP A 84 17.19 9.67 7.72
C ASP A 84 17.76 8.73 6.65
N THR A 85 17.63 7.42 6.87
CA THR A 85 18.12 6.36 5.99
C THR A 85 17.04 5.79 5.08
N ASP A 86 15.79 6.18 5.28
CA ASP A 86 14.67 5.59 4.57
C ASP A 86 14.50 6.30 3.23
N SER A 87 14.52 5.53 2.14
CA SER A 87 14.22 6.06 0.81
C SER A 87 12.73 6.38 0.65
N ARG A 88 11.87 5.64 1.36
CA ARG A 88 10.42 5.69 1.28
C ARG A 88 9.79 6.12 2.59
N PHE A 89 8.61 6.72 2.49
CA PHE A 89 7.76 6.97 3.64
C PHE A 89 7.19 5.65 4.16
N ILE A 90 7.11 5.53 5.48
CA ILE A 90 6.59 4.36 6.17
C ILE A 90 5.26 4.76 6.83
N PRO A 91 4.18 4.01 6.60
CA PRO A 91 2.91 4.28 7.25
C PRO A 91 3.00 4.04 8.76
N TYR A 92 2.49 4.99 9.54
CA TYR A 92 2.24 4.75 10.96
C TYR A 92 1.13 3.73 11.17
N THR A 93 1.10 3.07 12.33
CA THR A 93 -0.02 2.21 12.73
C THR A 93 -1.31 3.02 12.79
N GLU A 94 -2.45 2.35 12.62
CA GLU A 94 -3.78 2.97 12.71
C GLU A 94 -3.98 3.67 14.07
N GLU A 95 -3.68 2.97 15.16
CA GLU A 95 -3.78 3.52 16.53
C GLU A 95 -2.92 4.78 16.73
N PHE A 96 -1.70 4.81 16.18
CA PHE A 96 -0.84 5.98 16.31
C PHE A 96 -1.31 7.13 15.42
N SER A 97 -1.79 6.81 14.22
CA SER A 97 -2.38 7.79 13.29
C SER A 97 -3.61 8.47 13.90
N GLU A 98 -4.46 7.72 14.61
CA GLU A 98 -5.61 8.28 15.36
C GLU A 98 -5.16 9.28 16.44
N LYS A 99 -4.11 8.97 17.20
CA LYS A 99 -3.54 9.88 18.20
C LYS A 99 -3.03 11.17 17.54
N LEU A 100 -2.37 11.07 16.39
CA LEU A 100 -1.89 12.23 15.64
C LEU A 100 -3.05 13.09 15.11
N GLU A 101 -4.12 12.48 14.59
CA GLU A 101 -5.33 13.22 14.18
C GLU A 101 -5.95 13.99 15.35
N VAL A 102 -6.04 13.39 16.54
CA VAL A 102 -6.53 14.08 17.74
C VAL A 102 -5.64 15.28 18.10
N ILE A 103 -4.31 15.12 18.09
CA ILE A 103 -3.38 16.22 18.40
C ILE A 103 -3.51 17.38 17.39
N VAL A 104 -3.70 17.08 16.11
CA VAL A 104 -3.89 18.12 15.09
C VAL A 104 -5.25 18.82 15.23
N GLN A 105 -6.29 18.09 15.62
CA GLN A 105 -7.64 18.66 15.80
C GLN A 105 -7.76 19.48 17.08
N PHE A 106 -7.06 19.09 18.16
CA PHE A 106 -6.99 19.84 19.40
C PHE A 106 -5.78 20.77 19.41
N GLN A 107 -5.92 21.97 18.83
CA GLN A 107 -4.95 23.04 19.07
C GLN A 107 -4.86 23.32 20.58
N PRO A 108 -3.67 23.27 21.21
CA PRO A 108 -3.50 23.87 22.52
C PRO A 108 -3.81 25.37 22.38
N SER A 109 -4.70 25.87 23.25
CA SER A 109 -4.98 27.29 23.39
C SER A 109 -3.68 28.10 23.38
N SER A 110 -3.61 29.11 22.52
CA SER A 110 -2.44 29.95 22.24
C SER A 110 -2.06 30.85 23.43
N VAL A 111 -1.61 30.25 24.51
CA VAL A 111 -0.90 30.91 25.61
C VAL A 111 0.52 30.36 25.60
N PRO A 112 1.52 31.11 25.13
CA PRO A 112 2.90 30.70 25.20
C PRO A 112 3.35 30.62 26.66
N ASP A 113 3.84 29.47 27.08
CA ASP A 113 4.53 29.27 28.35
C ASP A 113 5.84 30.08 28.35
N GLU A 114 6.10 30.84 29.42
CA GLU A 114 7.20 31.81 29.55
C GLU A 114 8.63 31.22 29.61
N TRP A 115 8.82 29.92 29.40
CA TRP A 115 10.13 29.26 29.52
C TRP A 115 10.60 28.69 28.19
N GLY A 116 11.28 29.52 27.40
CA GLY A 116 12.04 29.08 26.23
C GLY A 116 13.14 28.11 26.64
N THR A 117 12.93 26.82 26.40
CA THR A 117 13.98 25.80 26.57
C THR A 117 14.88 25.75 25.34
N THR A 118 16.17 25.90 25.60
CA THR A 118 17.28 25.97 24.66
C THR A 118 17.62 24.62 24.02
N GLN A 119 18.22 24.70 22.84
CA GLN A 119 18.75 23.61 22.03
C GLN A 119 19.88 22.86 22.75
N ASP A 120 19.85 21.52 22.72
CA ASP A 120 21.05 20.68 22.83
C ASP A 120 20.83 19.33 22.12
N GLY A 121 21.75 19.00 21.21
CA GLY A 121 21.97 17.64 20.69
C GLY A 121 21.31 17.33 19.34
N GLN A 122 22.12 17.28 18.27
CA GLN A 122 21.81 16.75 16.93
C GLN A 122 20.64 15.76 16.88
N THR A 123 19.45 16.25 16.55
CA THR A 123 18.38 15.42 15.98
C THR A 123 18.02 16.04 14.65
N ARG A 124 18.48 15.40 13.57
CA ARG A 124 18.00 15.72 12.22
C ARG A 124 16.48 15.55 12.21
N PRO A 125 15.72 16.44 11.54
CA PRO A 125 14.27 16.42 11.62
C PRO A 125 13.73 15.12 10.97
N ARG A 126 13.13 14.24 11.79
CA ARG A 126 12.29 13.15 11.28
C ARG A 126 11.05 13.80 10.65
N VAL A 127 10.84 13.55 9.36
CA VAL A 127 9.71 14.15 8.65
C VAL A 127 8.48 13.29 8.91
N VAL A 128 7.53 13.84 9.65
CA VAL A 128 6.18 13.28 9.78
C VAL A 128 5.28 14.00 8.79
N LYS A 129 4.52 13.23 8.02
CA LYS A 129 3.64 13.75 6.98
C LYS A 129 2.23 13.23 7.16
N ARG A 130 1.27 14.13 6.95
CA ARG A 130 -0.16 13.81 6.90
C ARG A 130 -0.59 13.67 5.44
N GLY A 131 -1.30 12.59 5.15
CA GLY A 131 -1.80 12.25 3.82
C GLY A 131 -0.73 11.73 2.87
N ILE A 132 -1.21 11.24 1.73
CA ILE A 132 -0.37 10.87 0.61
C ILE A 132 -0.06 12.12 -0.22
N ASP A 133 1.22 12.33 -0.55
CA ASP A 133 1.66 13.36 -1.49
C ASP A 133 1.66 12.83 -2.92
N ASP A 134 1.66 13.73 -3.90
CA ASP A 134 1.93 13.40 -5.31
C ASP A 134 3.33 12.80 -5.53
N ASN A 135 4.23 12.90 -4.54
CA ASN A 135 5.61 12.41 -4.57
C ASN A 135 5.84 11.07 -3.83
N LEU A 136 4.80 10.45 -3.26
CA LEU A 136 4.90 9.05 -2.85
C LEU A 136 4.89 8.21 -4.13
N ASP A 137 6.08 7.76 -4.56
CA ASP A 137 6.35 6.81 -5.65
C ASP A 137 5.07 6.26 -6.32
N GLU A 138 4.73 6.79 -7.52
CA GLU A 138 3.51 6.54 -8.30
C GLU A 138 2.67 5.34 -7.80
N ILE A 139 1.67 5.62 -6.97
CA ILE A 139 0.69 4.61 -6.55
C ILE A 139 0.07 4.00 -7.81
N PRO A 140 0.11 2.67 -7.99
CA PRO A 140 -0.46 2.07 -9.18
C PRO A 140 -1.96 2.34 -9.26
N ASP A 141 -2.50 2.72 -10.42
CA ASP A 141 -3.97 2.86 -10.53
C ASP A 141 -4.74 1.54 -10.29
N GLY A 142 -4.07 0.38 -10.47
CA GLY A 142 -4.64 -0.95 -10.29
C GLY A 142 -4.86 -1.73 -11.59
N GLU A 143 -5.38 -2.93 -11.42
CA GLU A 143 -5.76 -3.85 -12.50
C GLU A 143 -7.27 -3.87 -12.64
N MET A 144 -7.75 -3.98 -13.88
CA MET A 144 -9.18 -4.12 -14.14
C MET A 144 -9.64 -5.51 -13.68
N PRO A 145 -10.83 -5.62 -13.05
CA PRO A 145 -11.35 -6.91 -12.60
C PRO A 145 -11.75 -7.83 -13.77
N GLN A 146 -12.02 -7.26 -14.95
CA GLN A 146 -12.32 -8.03 -16.16
C GLN A 146 -11.02 -8.56 -16.79
N VAL A 147 -10.98 -9.86 -17.06
CA VAL A 147 -9.86 -10.51 -17.76
C VAL A 147 -10.23 -10.70 -19.24
N ASP A 148 -9.55 -9.97 -20.12
CA ASP A 148 -9.79 -10.06 -21.57
C ASP A 148 -8.94 -11.13 -22.29
N HIS A 149 -7.79 -11.49 -21.69
CA HIS A 149 -6.82 -12.41 -22.28
C HIS A 149 -6.23 -13.38 -21.26
N LEU A 150 -6.06 -14.63 -21.68
CA LEU A 150 -5.41 -15.68 -20.88
C LEU A 150 -4.08 -16.07 -21.53
N VAL A 151 -3.00 -15.97 -20.77
CA VAL A 151 -1.64 -16.36 -21.21
C VAL A 151 -1.13 -17.48 -20.33
N PHE A 152 -0.79 -18.61 -20.94
CA PHE A 152 -0.13 -19.71 -20.25
C PHE A 152 1.39 -19.52 -20.30
N VAL A 153 2.02 -19.39 -19.14
CA VAL A 153 3.47 -19.32 -19.00
C VAL A 153 3.94 -20.63 -18.35
N VAL A 154 4.85 -21.32 -19.03
CA VAL A 154 5.46 -22.56 -18.52
C VAL A 154 6.95 -22.29 -18.32
N HIS A 155 7.42 -22.36 -17.07
CA HIS A 155 8.85 -22.40 -16.78
C HIS A 155 9.32 -23.85 -16.63
N GLY A 156 10.62 -24.08 -16.83
CA GLY A 156 11.24 -25.39 -16.67
C GLY A 156 11.23 -25.88 -15.22
N ILE A 157 11.90 -27.01 -14.97
CA ILE A 157 11.99 -27.59 -13.62
C ILE A 157 12.75 -26.68 -12.64
N GLY A 158 12.20 -26.52 -11.44
CA GLY A 158 12.84 -25.81 -10.33
C GLY A 158 12.19 -24.47 -9.98
N PRO A 159 12.56 -23.87 -8.84
CA PRO A 159 11.91 -22.66 -8.31
C PRO A 159 12.35 -21.36 -8.99
N VAL A 160 13.39 -21.41 -9.83
CA VAL A 160 14.00 -20.23 -10.48
C VAL A 160 13.51 -20.12 -11.93
N CYS A 161 13.02 -18.94 -12.28
CA CYS A 161 12.44 -18.62 -13.58
C CYS A 161 13.38 -17.81 -14.50
N ASP A 162 14.33 -17.04 -13.95
CA ASP A 162 15.22 -16.18 -14.74
C ASP A 162 16.68 -16.19 -14.25
N LEU A 163 17.57 -15.48 -14.98
CA LEU A 163 18.99 -15.34 -14.65
C LEU A 163 19.25 -14.56 -13.35
N ARG A 164 18.23 -13.93 -12.76
CA ARG A 164 18.30 -13.20 -11.49
C ARG A 164 17.88 -14.08 -10.31
N PHE A 165 17.69 -15.38 -10.53
CA PHE A 165 17.29 -16.35 -9.51
C PHE A 165 15.91 -16.08 -8.90
N ARG A 166 15.01 -15.44 -9.65
CA ARG A 166 13.67 -15.09 -9.16
C ARG A 166 12.66 -16.19 -9.43
N SER A 167 11.61 -16.23 -8.61
CA SER A 167 10.47 -17.12 -8.80
C SER A 167 9.62 -16.72 -10.02
N ILE A 168 8.80 -17.65 -10.50
CA ILE A 168 7.82 -17.35 -11.55
C ILE A 168 6.85 -16.24 -11.15
N ILE A 169 6.47 -16.17 -9.87
CA ILE A 169 5.56 -15.15 -9.34
C ILE A 169 6.17 -13.77 -9.53
N GLU A 170 7.42 -13.57 -9.09
CA GLU A 170 8.14 -12.31 -9.25
C GLU A 170 8.35 -11.92 -10.73
N CYS A 171 8.64 -12.89 -11.60
CA CYS A 171 8.79 -12.63 -13.03
C CYS A 171 7.47 -12.21 -13.68
N VAL A 172 6.35 -12.86 -13.33
CA VAL A 172 5.03 -12.51 -13.90
C VAL A 172 4.51 -11.20 -13.33
N ASP A 173 4.81 -10.86 -12.08
CA ASP A 173 4.50 -9.54 -11.53
C ASP A 173 5.21 -8.42 -12.29
N ASP A 174 6.50 -8.57 -12.62
CA ASP A 174 7.22 -7.63 -13.49
C ASP A 174 6.55 -7.51 -14.86
N PHE A 175 6.17 -8.63 -15.48
CA PHE A 175 5.48 -8.61 -16.77
C PHE A 175 4.17 -7.84 -16.69
N ARG A 176 3.40 -7.99 -15.60
CA ARG A 176 2.16 -7.23 -15.38
C ARG A 176 2.42 -5.75 -15.23
N VAL A 177 3.37 -5.36 -14.38
CA VAL A 177 3.73 -3.94 -14.17
C VAL A 177 4.12 -3.28 -15.50
N VAL A 178 4.98 -3.94 -16.27
CA VAL A 178 5.41 -3.42 -17.58
C VAL A 178 4.24 -3.36 -18.56
N SER A 179 3.41 -4.40 -18.62
CA SER A 179 2.25 -4.45 -19.54
C SER A 179 1.22 -3.38 -19.22
N LEU A 180 0.87 -3.20 -17.95
CA LEU A 180 -0.05 -2.15 -17.49
C LEU A 180 0.50 -0.76 -17.78
N LYS A 181 1.80 -0.54 -17.55
CA LYS A 181 2.45 0.73 -17.89
C LYS A 181 2.35 1.01 -19.39
N LEU A 182 2.67 0.02 -20.24
CA LEU A 182 2.58 0.17 -21.70
C LEU A 182 1.14 0.45 -22.17
N LEU A 183 0.14 -0.23 -21.60
CA LEU A 183 -1.27 0.03 -21.90
C LEU A 183 -1.65 1.48 -21.60
N ARG A 184 -1.26 1.98 -20.43
CA ARG A 184 -1.56 3.36 -20.02
C ARG A 184 -0.83 4.41 -20.86
N THR A 185 0.44 4.19 -21.21
CA THR A 185 1.25 5.21 -21.90
C THR A 185 1.06 5.21 -23.42
N HIS A 186 0.72 4.06 -24.04
CA HIS A 186 0.67 3.92 -25.50
C HIS A 186 -0.69 3.53 -26.05
N PHE A 187 -1.57 2.91 -25.25
CA PHE A 187 -2.86 2.39 -25.69
C PHE A 187 -4.04 2.99 -24.92
N LYS A 188 -3.87 4.17 -24.33
CA LYS A 188 -4.90 4.84 -23.51
C LYS A 188 -6.26 4.93 -24.20
N LYS A 189 -6.26 5.23 -25.51
CA LYS A 189 -7.50 5.30 -26.29
C LYS A 189 -8.25 3.95 -26.32
N SER A 190 -7.54 2.84 -26.50
CA SER A 190 -8.14 1.51 -26.45
C SER A 190 -8.67 1.17 -25.05
N LEU A 191 -8.02 1.66 -24.00
CA LEU A 191 -8.49 1.47 -22.63
C LEU A 191 -9.77 2.27 -22.34
N ASP A 192 -9.84 3.51 -22.83
CA ASP A 192 -10.99 4.40 -22.64
C ASP A 192 -12.21 3.96 -23.48
N ASP A 193 -11.98 3.34 -24.65
CA ASP A 193 -13.03 2.93 -25.60
C ASP A 193 -13.66 1.54 -25.27
N GLY A 194 -13.04 0.75 -24.38
CA GLY A 194 -13.51 -0.60 -23.98
C GLY A 194 -13.26 -1.69 -25.02
#